data_AF-A0A0C9X435-F1
#
_entry.id   AF-A0A0C9X435-F1
#
_cell.length_a   1.000
_cell.length_b   1.000
_cell.length_c   1.000
_cell.angle_alpha   90.00
_cell.angle_beta   90.00
_cell.angle_gamma   90.00
#
_symmetry.space_group_name_H-M   'P 1'
#
loop_
_entity.id
_entity.type
_entity.pdbx_description
1 polymer ?
#
loop_
_entity_poly.entity_id
_entity_poly.type
_entity_poly.pdbx_seq_one_letter_code
_entity_poly.pdbx_strand_id
1 'polypeptide(L)'
;MEYNPVWIDRTFKSRQLTEYLLAPEHEAGLLTTRDYDAALSFFPNFHRHYNSLGTGLGGCLMYSIRKPSWSTPKTTAVVLTGALLGRAVGALSSIREHYQFARSIENPAGFAQAMENIQRKLGQPVTRSIGRPQDHTSTTNHSQERDFQLPPPRASLEQLPMTKPTTSTSAWDRIRAANVRTAGNSSWDALRQKHESARIQSCVPDTTVDDVNGEPVRQVKIEVMSRSDEQAKFDALLDRERNMK
;
A
#
# COMPACT_ATOMS: atom_id res chain seq x y z
N MET A 1 1.54 -11.48 19.80
CA MET A 1 1.91 -10.48 18.78
C MET A 1 0.94 -10.61 17.62
N GLU A 2 0.17 -9.56 17.34
CA GLU A 2 -0.79 -9.55 16.23
C GLU A 2 -0.23 -8.64 15.14
N TYR A 3 0.03 -9.18 13.95
CA TYR A 3 0.41 -8.39 12.79
C TYR A 3 -0.27 -8.98 11.55
N ASN A 4 -0.43 -8.15 10.53
CA ASN A 4 -1.07 -8.56 9.28
C ASN A 4 -0.02 -9.16 8.33
N PRO A 5 0.00 -10.50 8.10
CA PRO A 5 1.02 -11.13 7.25
C PRO A 5 0.97 -10.63 5.80
N VAL A 6 -0.22 -10.28 5.30
CA VAL A 6 -0.37 -9.72 3.93
C VAL A 6 0.32 -8.37 3.79
N TRP A 7 0.29 -7.55 4.84
CA TRP A 7 0.98 -6.26 4.85
C TRP A 7 2.49 -6.44 4.92
N ILE A 8 2.96 -7.38 5.75
CA ILE A 8 4.39 -7.73 5.86
C ILE A 8 4.94 -8.13 4.50
N ASP A 9 4.33 -9.11 3.83
CA ASP A 9 4.80 -9.63 2.54
C ASP A 9 4.88 -8.55 1.45
N ARG A 10 4.00 -7.55 1.53
CA ARG A 10 3.98 -6.40 0.60
C ARG A 10 5.05 -5.37 0.92
N THR A 11 5.38 -5.21 2.19
CA THR A 11 6.30 -4.18 2.68
C THR A 11 7.75 -4.66 2.60
N PHE A 12 8.02 -5.89 3.05
CA PHE A 12 9.36 -6.42 3.21
C PHE A 12 9.78 -7.29 2.02
N LYS A 13 9.81 -6.70 0.82
CA LYS A 13 10.06 -7.44 -0.44
C LYS A 13 11.52 -7.88 -0.64
N SER A 14 12.46 -7.18 -0.04
CA SER A 14 13.88 -7.48 -0.19
C SER A 14 14.59 -7.34 1.14
N ARG A 15 15.76 -7.99 1.24
CA ARG A 15 16.60 -7.90 2.44
C ARG A 15 17.02 -6.45 2.69
N GLN A 16 17.45 -5.72 1.66
CA GLN A 16 17.88 -4.33 1.77
C GLN A 16 16.76 -3.41 2.27
N LEU A 17 15.53 -3.60 1.76
CA LEU A 17 14.39 -2.82 2.23
C LEU A 17 14.04 -3.16 3.67
N THR A 18 14.17 -4.44 4.05
CA THR A 18 13.94 -4.91 5.41
C THR A 18 14.96 -4.30 6.38
N GLU A 19 16.23 -4.32 5.99
CA GLU A 19 17.34 -3.72 6.72
C GLU A 19 17.14 -2.23 6.90
N TYR A 20 16.82 -1.51 5.81
CA TYR A 20 16.55 -0.09 5.83
C TYR A 20 15.39 0.29 6.77
N LEU A 21 14.30 -0.51 6.78
CA LEU A 21 13.13 -0.22 7.62
C LEU A 21 13.35 -0.59 9.09
N LEU A 22 14.07 -1.68 9.38
CA LEU A 22 14.27 -2.17 10.74
C LEU A 22 15.52 -1.57 11.42
N ALA A 23 16.54 -1.14 10.67
CA ALA A 23 17.79 -0.63 11.24
C ALA A 23 17.58 0.51 12.25
N PRO A 24 16.73 1.53 11.97
CA PRO A 24 16.46 2.59 12.95
C PRO A 24 15.80 2.07 14.24
N GLU A 25 14.99 1.02 14.15
CA GLU A 25 14.30 0.43 15.32
C GLU A 25 15.25 -0.46 16.14
N HIS A 26 16.23 -1.09 15.50
CA HIS A 26 17.32 -1.79 16.15
C HIS A 26 18.28 -0.83 16.86
N GLU A 27 18.69 0.25 16.21
CA GLU A 27 19.53 1.31 16.81
C GLU A 27 18.84 1.99 17.99
N ALA A 28 17.50 2.12 17.95
CA ALA A 28 16.70 2.62 19.06
C ALA A 28 16.58 1.63 20.25
N GLY A 29 17.11 0.41 20.12
CA GLY A 29 17.04 -0.64 21.16
C GLY A 29 15.65 -1.28 21.32
N LEU A 30 14.74 -1.07 20.36
CA LEU A 30 13.42 -1.73 20.37
C LEU A 30 13.50 -3.18 19.90
N LEU A 31 14.41 -3.47 18.97
CA LEU A 31 14.69 -4.81 18.47
C LEU A 31 15.98 -5.34 19.10
N THR A 32 15.94 -6.58 19.59
CA THR A 32 17.18 -7.29 19.93
C THR A 32 17.95 -7.63 18.65
N THR A 33 19.27 -7.77 18.73
CA THR A 33 20.10 -8.17 17.58
C THR A 33 19.63 -9.50 16.97
N ARG A 34 19.21 -10.44 17.83
CA ARG A 34 18.65 -11.72 17.40
C ARG A 34 17.35 -11.56 16.62
N ASP A 35 16.42 -10.73 17.10
CA ASP A 35 15.14 -10.50 16.44
C ASP A 35 15.32 -9.79 15.09
N TYR A 36 16.28 -8.86 15.04
CA TYR A 36 16.68 -8.16 13.83
C TYR A 36 17.22 -9.13 12.76
N ASP A 37 18.17 -10.00 13.13
CA ASP A 37 18.73 -10.99 12.22
C ASP A 37 17.69 -12.03 11.77
N ALA A 38 16.83 -12.46 12.69
CA ALA A 38 15.72 -13.36 12.39
C ALA A 38 14.79 -12.73 11.34
N ALA A 39 14.42 -11.46 11.52
CA ALA A 39 13.56 -10.73 10.57
C ALA A 39 14.22 -10.56 9.19
N LEU A 40 15.51 -10.23 9.14
CA LEU A 40 16.27 -10.12 7.90
C LEU A 40 16.34 -11.43 7.12
N SER A 41 16.42 -12.55 7.82
CA SER A 41 16.42 -13.88 7.18
C SER A 41 15.02 -14.34 6.78
N PHE A 42 14.00 -13.99 7.58
CA PHE A 42 12.64 -14.47 7.39
C PHE A 42 11.92 -13.70 6.28
N PHE A 43 11.78 -12.38 6.36
CA PHE A 43 10.89 -11.63 5.46
C PHE A 43 11.18 -11.73 3.96
N PRO A 44 12.43 -11.68 3.47
CA PRO A 44 12.71 -11.84 2.05
C PRO A 44 12.64 -13.31 1.56
N ASN A 45 12.34 -14.25 2.45
CA ASN A 45 12.41 -15.68 2.16
C ASN A 45 11.23 -16.16 1.27
N PHE A 46 11.32 -17.41 0.83
CA PHE A 46 10.51 -18.01 -0.21
C PHE A 46 9.06 -18.31 0.19
N HIS A 47 8.72 -18.25 1.48
CA HIS A 47 7.38 -18.55 2.01
C HIS A 47 6.27 -17.69 1.39
N ARG A 48 6.59 -16.46 0.97
CA ARG A 48 5.67 -15.57 0.23
C ARG A 48 5.17 -16.14 -1.10
N HIS A 49 5.92 -17.07 -1.69
CA HIS A 49 5.59 -17.70 -2.97
C HIS A 49 4.80 -19.00 -2.81
N TYR A 50 4.59 -19.50 -1.59
CA TYR A 50 3.87 -20.76 -1.35
C TYR A 50 2.47 -20.77 -1.94
N ASN A 51 1.76 -19.64 -1.91
CA ASN A 51 0.43 -19.53 -2.54
C ASN A 51 0.49 -19.73 -4.05
N SER A 52 1.41 -19.06 -4.74
CA SER A 52 1.56 -19.15 -6.19
C SER A 52 2.06 -20.53 -6.62
N LEU A 53 3.04 -21.06 -5.89
CA LEU A 53 3.59 -22.40 -6.14
C LEU A 53 2.56 -23.48 -5.88
N GLY A 54 1.84 -23.40 -4.76
CA GLY A 54 0.75 -24.32 -4.45
C GLY A 54 -0.33 -24.29 -5.52
N THR A 55 -0.70 -23.10 -6.01
CA THR A 55 -1.66 -22.95 -7.12
C THR A 55 -1.17 -23.66 -8.39
N GLY A 56 0.08 -23.39 -8.80
CA GLY A 56 0.67 -23.99 -9.99
C GLY A 56 0.81 -25.51 -9.88
N LEU A 57 1.41 -25.99 -8.78
CA LEU A 57 1.62 -27.41 -8.53
C LEU A 57 0.31 -28.18 -8.39
N GLY A 58 -0.69 -27.63 -7.70
CA GLY A 58 -2.00 -28.24 -7.56
C GLY A 58 -2.73 -28.37 -8.90
N GLY A 59 -2.64 -27.35 -9.76
CA GLY A 59 -3.17 -27.39 -11.12
C GLY A 59 -2.45 -28.42 -12.00
N CYS A 60 -1.12 -28.42 -11.99
CA CYS A 60 -0.31 -29.40 -12.74
C CYS A 60 -0.58 -30.84 -12.29
N LEU A 61 -0.67 -31.08 -10.98
CA LEU A 61 -1.00 -32.40 -10.43
C LEU A 61 -2.37 -32.87 -10.90
N MET A 62 -3.40 -32.03 -10.80
CA MET A 62 -4.75 -32.39 -11.27
C MET A 62 -4.84 -32.52 -12.80
N TYR A 63 -4.00 -31.81 -13.56
CA TYR A 63 -3.89 -32.01 -15.00
C TYR A 63 -3.23 -33.36 -15.34
N SER A 64 -2.22 -33.78 -14.59
CA SER A 64 -1.50 -35.04 -14.83
C SER A 64 -2.36 -36.29 -14.67
N ILE A 65 -3.41 -36.23 -13.82
CA ILE A 65 -4.36 -37.33 -13.63
C ILE A 65 -5.50 -37.34 -14.66
N ARG A 66 -5.50 -36.42 -15.63
CA ARG A 66 -6.57 -36.33 -16.64
C ARG A 66 -6.59 -37.59 -17.50
N LYS A 67 -7.79 -38.05 -17.83
CA LYS A 67 -7.98 -39.08 -18.87
C LYS A 67 -8.14 -38.40 -20.24
N PRO A 68 -7.61 -38.96 -21.33
CA PRO A 68 -7.76 -38.40 -22.67
C PRO A 68 -9.23 -38.34 -23.13
N SER A 69 -10.10 -39.17 -22.55
CA SER A 69 -11.54 -39.18 -22.85
C SER A 69 -12.34 -38.07 -22.16
N TRP A 70 -11.74 -37.25 -21.31
CA TRP A 70 -12.47 -36.17 -20.64
C TRP A 70 -12.75 -35.02 -21.59
N SER A 71 -13.96 -34.47 -21.50
CA SER A 71 -14.30 -33.23 -22.20
C SER A 71 -13.48 -32.06 -21.64
N THR A 72 -13.24 -31.05 -22.48
CA THR A 72 -12.56 -29.81 -22.11
C THR A 72 -13.13 -29.14 -20.84
N PRO A 73 -14.46 -28.91 -20.71
CA PRO A 73 -15.00 -28.26 -19.50
C PRO A 73 -14.75 -29.08 -18.23
N LYS A 74 -14.84 -30.42 -18.31
CA LYS A 74 -14.54 -31.29 -17.16
C LYS A 74 -13.07 -31.18 -16.74
N THR A 75 -12.16 -31.18 -17.71
CA THR A 75 -10.73 -31.03 -17.45
C THR A 75 -10.43 -29.68 -16.81
N THR A 76 -10.98 -28.59 -17.36
CA THR A 76 -10.81 -27.25 -16.79
C THR A 76 -11.33 -27.17 -15.36
N ALA A 77 -12.51 -27.72 -15.07
CA ALA A 77 -13.05 -27.74 -13.72
C ALA A 77 -12.12 -28.46 -12.73
N VAL A 78 -11.63 -29.65 -13.08
CA VAL A 78 -10.73 -30.44 -12.20
C VAL A 78 -9.40 -29.71 -11.98
N VAL A 79 -8.82 -29.11 -13.02
CA VAL A 79 -7.57 -28.32 -12.89
C VAL A 79 -7.77 -27.10 -11.99
N LEU A 80 -8.87 -26.36 -12.16
CA LEU A 80 -9.20 -25.21 -11.31
C LEU A 80 -9.39 -25.63 -9.85
N THR A 81 -10.09 -26.74 -9.60
CA THR A 81 -10.22 -27.29 -8.24
C THR A 81 -8.86 -27.66 -7.66
N GLY A 82 -7.96 -28.27 -8.44
CA GLY A 82 -6.59 -28.56 -8.04
C GLY A 82 -5.80 -27.31 -7.67
N ALA A 83 -5.89 -26.28 -8.51
CA ALA A 83 -5.23 -25.00 -8.29
C ALA A 83 -5.72 -24.31 -7.01
N LEU A 84 -7.04 -24.31 -6.75
CA LEU A 84 -7.62 -23.75 -5.52
C LEU A 84 -7.19 -24.52 -4.27
N LEU A 85 -7.19 -25.85 -4.33
CA LEU A 85 -6.75 -26.69 -3.21
C LEU A 85 -5.26 -26.50 -2.92
N GLY A 86 -4.44 -26.48 -3.96
CA GLY A 86 -3.01 -26.20 -3.84
C GLY A 86 -2.73 -24.82 -3.27
N ARG A 87 -3.51 -23.79 -3.66
CA ARG A 87 -3.45 -22.45 -3.05
C ARG A 87 -3.76 -22.49 -1.55
N ALA A 88 -4.78 -23.23 -1.13
CA ALA A 88 -5.15 -23.35 0.28
C ALA A 88 -4.03 -24.01 1.12
N VAL A 89 -3.41 -25.07 0.59
CA VAL A 89 -2.24 -25.71 1.23
C VAL A 89 -1.06 -24.75 1.32
N GLY A 90 -0.79 -24.00 0.25
CA GLY A 90 0.23 -22.95 0.24
C GLY A 90 -0.01 -21.88 1.30
N ALA A 91 -1.27 -21.46 1.48
CA ALA A 91 -1.65 -20.46 2.47
C ALA A 91 -1.44 -20.95 3.90
N LEU A 92 -1.86 -22.19 4.19
CA LEU A 92 -1.63 -22.81 5.50
C LEU A 92 -0.13 -22.95 5.80
N SER A 93 0.67 -23.30 4.80
CA SER A 93 2.13 -23.39 4.93
C SER A 93 2.74 -22.03 5.24
N SER A 94 2.31 -20.97 4.53
CA SER A 94 2.77 -19.59 4.80
C SER A 94 2.38 -19.14 6.22
N ILE A 95 1.15 -19.41 6.66
CA ILE A 95 0.69 -19.09 8.02
C ILE A 95 1.54 -19.82 9.08
N ARG A 96 1.87 -21.10 8.84
CA ARG A 96 2.73 -21.88 9.73
C ARG A 96 4.13 -21.26 9.86
N GLU A 97 4.74 -20.80 8.77
CA GLU A 97 6.04 -20.13 8.79
C GLU A 97 6.00 -18.82 9.58
N HIS A 98 4.97 -17.97 9.37
CA HIS A 98 4.78 -16.76 10.17
C HIS A 98 4.59 -17.05 11.66
N TYR A 99 3.90 -18.14 11.98
CA TYR A 99 3.70 -18.58 13.36
C TYR A 99 5.00 -19.04 14.01
N GLN A 100 5.82 -19.80 13.28
CA GLN A 100 7.13 -20.23 13.75
C GLN A 100 8.08 -19.05 13.94
N PHE A 101 8.09 -18.10 13.00
CA PHE A 101 8.83 -16.85 13.12
C PHE A 101 8.39 -16.06 14.35
N ALA A 102 7.09 -15.84 14.54
CA ALA A 102 6.56 -15.11 15.70
C ALA A 102 6.92 -15.77 17.04
N ARG A 103 7.06 -17.10 17.08
CA ARG A 103 7.54 -17.84 18.26
C ARG A 103 9.05 -17.75 18.47
N SER A 104 9.82 -17.43 17.43
CA SER A 104 11.28 -17.30 17.51
C SER A 104 11.76 -15.93 18.01
N ILE A 105 10.86 -14.93 18.02
CA ILE A 105 11.13 -13.58 18.52
C ILE A 105 11.29 -13.60 20.04
N GLU A 106 12.41 -13.05 20.50
CA GLU A 106 12.79 -12.96 21.92
C GLU A 106 12.03 -11.84 22.64
N ASN A 107 11.91 -10.66 22.02
CA ASN A 107 11.13 -9.55 22.55
C ASN A 107 9.90 -9.23 21.68
N PRO A 108 8.78 -9.96 21.85
CA PRO A 108 7.60 -9.77 21.01
C PRO A 108 6.94 -8.40 21.18
N ALA A 109 7.11 -7.75 22.34
CA ALA A 109 6.57 -6.41 22.60
C ALA A 109 7.37 -5.33 21.86
N GLY A 110 8.70 -5.37 21.97
CA GLY A 110 9.59 -4.45 21.24
C GLY A 110 9.46 -4.60 19.73
N PHE A 111 9.35 -5.84 19.25
CA PHE A 111 9.10 -6.10 17.83
C PHE A 111 7.75 -5.55 17.36
N ALA A 112 6.67 -5.74 18.11
CA ALA A 112 5.36 -5.18 17.76
C ALA A 112 5.39 -3.64 17.65
N GLN A 113 6.06 -2.99 18.60
CA GLN A 113 6.22 -1.52 18.60
C GLN A 113 7.05 -1.05 17.40
N ALA A 114 8.13 -1.76 17.06
CA ALA A 114 8.93 -1.47 15.87
C ALA A 114 8.10 -1.57 14.58
N MET A 115 7.28 -2.61 14.45
CA MET A 115 6.39 -2.76 13.29
C MET A 115 5.35 -1.64 13.20
N GLU A 116 4.81 -1.19 14.33
CA GLU A 116 3.87 -0.06 14.37
C GLU A 116 4.56 1.25 13.96
N ASN A 117 5.78 1.51 14.44
CA ASN A 117 6.58 2.67 14.05
C ASN A 117 6.83 2.67 12.53
N ILE A 118 7.17 1.52 11.95
CA ILE A 118 7.36 1.36 10.50
C ILE A 118 6.05 1.61 9.75
N GLN A 119 4.92 1.09 10.23
CA GLN A 119 3.63 1.31 9.61
C GLN A 119 3.22 2.79 9.63
N ARG A 120 3.45 3.49 10.75
CA ARG A 120 3.25 4.94 10.87
C ARG A 120 4.16 5.71 9.90
N LYS A 121 5.45 5.34 9.79
CA LYS A 121 6.41 5.98 8.85
C LYS A 121 6.00 5.81 7.39
N LEU A 122 5.45 4.66 7.01
CA LEU A 122 5.02 4.38 5.63
C LEU A 122 3.67 5.01 5.26
N GLY A 123 3.01 5.71 6.20
CA GLY A 123 1.74 6.40 5.96
C GLY A 123 0.59 5.47 5.56
N GLN A 124 0.73 4.17 5.78
CA GLN A 124 -0.35 3.22 5.55
C GLN A 124 -1.38 3.40 6.67
N PRO A 125 -2.69 3.51 6.35
CA PRO A 125 -3.71 3.46 7.39
C PRO A 125 -3.46 2.21 8.21
N VAL A 126 -3.33 2.36 9.52
CA VAL A 126 -3.37 1.21 10.42
C VAL A 126 -4.72 0.56 10.17
N THR A 127 -4.71 -0.52 9.38
CA THR A 127 -5.87 -1.39 9.25
C THR A 127 -5.98 -2.00 10.62
N ARG A 128 -6.71 -1.31 11.51
CA ARG A 128 -7.15 -1.86 12.78
C ARG A 128 -7.67 -3.22 12.42
N SER A 129 -6.98 -4.27 12.88
CA SER A 129 -7.53 -5.61 12.77
C SER A 129 -8.94 -5.51 13.33
N ILE A 130 -9.90 -6.17 12.67
CA ILE A 130 -11.28 -6.24 13.13
C ILE A 130 -11.23 -7.11 14.39
N GLY A 131 -10.70 -6.52 15.45
CA GLY A 131 -10.71 -7.04 16.79
C GLY A 131 -12.15 -6.98 17.24
N ARG A 132 -12.70 -8.17 17.48
CA ARG A 132 -13.74 -8.41 18.46
C ARG A 132 -13.69 -7.34 19.55
N PRO A 133 -14.80 -6.68 19.91
CA PRO A 133 -14.81 -5.61 20.91
C PRO A 133 -14.08 -6.11 22.16
N GLN A 134 -12.87 -5.61 22.36
CA GLN A 134 -12.18 -5.76 23.62
C GLN A 134 -12.92 -4.82 24.56
N ASP A 135 -13.56 -5.40 25.57
CA ASP A 135 -14.06 -4.67 26.71
C ASP A 135 -12.86 -3.94 27.34
N HIS A 136 -12.68 -2.67 26.98
CA HIS A 136 -11.68 -1.79 27.54
C HIS A 136 -12.10 -1.41 28.97
N THR A 137 -12.04 -2.38 29.89
CA THR A 137 -11.87 -2.11 31.32
C THR A 137 -10.37 -2.03 31.60
N SER A 138 -9.76 -0.95 31.12
CA SER A 138 -8.44 -0.53 31.59
C SER A 138 -8.60 0.82 32.25
N THR A 139 -9.05 0.77 33.50
CA THR A 139 -8.79 1.78 34.53
C THR A 139 -7.28 1.85 34.74
N THR A 140 -6.58 2.60 33.90
CA THR A 140 -5.23 3.06 34.20
C THR A 140 -5.28 4.56 34.27
N ASN A 141 -5.45 5.03 35.51
CA ASN A 141 -5.17 6.38 35.94
C ASN A 141 -3.73 6.73 35.54
N HIS A 142 -3.55 7.36 34.40
CA HIS A 142 -2.37 8.16 34.15
C HIS A 142 -2.83 9.59 33.87
N SER A 143 -3.02 10.30 34.98
CA SER A 143 -3.09 11.76 35.06
C SER A 143 -1.77 12.32 34.56
N GLN A 144 -1.65 12.49 33.24
CA GLN A 144 -0.72 13.44 32.67
C GLN A 144 -1.52 14.71 32.38
N GLU A 145 -1.71 15.51 33.43
CA GLU A 145 -1.97 16.94 33.31
C GLU A 145 -0.84 17.54 32.48
N ARG A 146 -1.04 17.65 31.17
CA ARG A 146 -0.45 18.75 30.42
C ARG A 146 -1.40 19.91 30.55
N ASP A 147 -1.00 20.87 31.37
CA ASP A 147 -1.50 22.23 31.35
C ASP A 147 -1.43 22.78 29.92
N PHE A 148 -2.55 22.68 29.21
CA PHE A 148 -2.84 23.55 28.08
C PHE A 148 -3.36 24.86 28.66
N GLN A 149 -2.43 25.74 29.03
CA GLN A 149 -2.73 27.16 29.25
C GLN A 149 -3.25 27.76 27.92
N LEU A 150 -4.58 27.83 27.82
CA LEU A 150 -5.27 28.64 26.82
C LEU A 150 -4.93 30.12 27.05
N PRO A 151 -4.58 30.89 26.00
CA PRO A 151 -4.48 32.34 26.12
C PRO A 151 -5.87 32.92 26.47
N PRO A 152 -5.94 33.94 27.33
CA PRO A 152 -7.21 34.51 27.78
C PRO A 152 -7.99 35.11 26.60
N PRO A 153 -9.33 34.95 26.56
CA PRO A 153 -10.16 35.52 25.53
C PRO A 153 -10.13 37.06 25.63
N ARG A 154 -9.68 37.72 24.56
CA ARG A 154 -9.91 39.15 24.37
C ARG A 154 -11.42 39.37 24.27
N ALA A 155 -11.94 40.18 25.20
CA ALA A 155 -13.27 40.75 25.13
C ALA A 155 -13.36 41.65 23.88
N SER A 156 -13.92 41.12 22.81
CA SER A 156 -14.42 41.92 21.70
C SER A 156 -15.85 42.34 22.03
N LEU A 157 -15.99 43.65 22.24
CA LEU A 157 -17.22 44.40 22.32
C LEU A 157 -18.23 43.98 21.25
N GLU A 158 -19.36 43.47 21.71
CA GLU A 158 -20.69 44.02 21.44
C GLU A 158 -20.91 44.59 20.03
N GLN A 159 -21.38 43.73 19.13
CA GLN A 159 -22.21 44.15 17.99
C GLN A 159 -23.54 43.41 18.03
N LEU A 160 -24.60 44.22 18.06
CA LEU A 160 -26.00 43.86 18.22
C LEU A 160 -26.54 42.88 17.16
N PRO A 161 -27.61 42.14 17.48
CA PRO A 161 -28.22 41.16 16.60
C PRO A 161 -29.09 41.86 15.55
N MET A 162 -28.67 41.83 14.28
CA MET A 162 -29.62 41.96 13.17
C MET A 162 -30.20 40.58 12.85
N THR A 163 -31.43 40.38 13.29
CA THR A 163 -32.37 39.34 12.86
C THR A 163 -32.38 39.23 11.33
N LYS A 164 -31.92 38.09 10.80
CA LYS A 164 -32.19 37.67 9.42
C LYS A 164 -33.10 36.43 9.44
N PRO A 165 -34.06 36.36 8.50
CA PRO A 165 -35.18 35.44 8.56
C PRO A 165 -34.73 33.98 8.39
N THR A 166 -35.26 33.12 9.24
CA THR A 166 -35.26 31.66 9.14
C THR A 166 -35.95 31.23 7.86
N THR A 167 -35.20 31.11 6.77
CA THR A 167 -35.52 30.14 5.72
C THR A 167 -34.89 28.82 6.12
N SER A 168 -35.68 27.75 6.13
CA SER A 168 -35.21 26.38 6.37
C SER A 168 -34.14 26.05 5.33
N THR A 169 -32.87 26.21 5.71
CA THR A 169 -31.74 25.92 4.83
C THR A 169 -31.81 24.44 4.53
N SER A 170 -32.10 24.14 3.26
CA SER A 170 -32.20 22.78 2.74
C SER A 170 -30.97 21.99 3.19
N ALA A 171 -31.13 20.70 3.50
CA ALA A 171 -30.01 19.83 3.86
C ALA A 171 -28.86 19.93 2.82
N TRP A 172 -29.22 20.19 1.55
CA TRP A 172 -28.27 20.45 0.46
C TRP A 172 -27.48 21.75 0.62
N ASP A 173 -28.06 22.82 1.13
CA ASP A 173 -27.32 24.06 1.42
C ASP A 173 -26.34 23.88 2.56
N ARG A 174 -26.69 23.05 3.57
CA ARG A 174 -25.76 22.69 4.64
C ARG A 174 -24.57 21.87 4.11
N ILE A 175 -24.82 20.92 3.20
CA ILE A 175 -23.77 20.14 2.54
C ILE A 175 -22.90 21.03 1.64
N ARG A 176 -23.49 21.95 0.88
CA ARG A 176 -22.74 22.90 0.05
C ARG A 176 -21.87 23.83 0.89
N ALA A 177 -22.40 24.39 1.98
CA ALA A 177 -21.64 25.22 2.89
C ALA A 177 -20.48 24.46 3.58
N ALA A 178 -20.70 23.19 3.95
CA ALA A 178 -19.66 22.33 4.51
C ALA A 178 -18.57 21.97 3.47
N ASN A 179 -18.97 21.67 2.23
CA ASN A 179 -18.04 21.37 1.15
C ASN A 179 -17.19 22.59 0.75
N VAL A 180 -17.74 23.80 0.73
CA VAL A 180 -16.97 25.03 0.44
C VAL A 180 -15.86 25.26 1.47
N ARG A 181 -16.10 24.94 2.75
CA ARG A 181 -15.07 25.03 3.80
C ARG A 181 -13.96 23.98 3.66
N THR A 182 -14.28 22.83 3.07
CA THR A 182 -13.35 21.70 2.91
C THR A 182 -12.63 21.73 1.55
N ALA A 183 -13.18 22.46 0.58
CA ALA A 183 -12.67 22.53 -0.80
C ALA A 183 -11.27 23.16 -0.89
N GLY A 184 -10.88 24.01 0.06
CA GLY A 184 -9.53 24.61 0.08
C GLY A 184 -8.40 23.60 0.30
N ASN A 185 -8.67 22.44 0.93
CA ASN A 185 -7.69 21.40 1.23
C ASN A 185 -8.13 20.03 0.68
N SER A 186 -8.76 19.99 -0.49
CA SER A 186 -9.20 18.72 -1.08
C SER A 186 -7.99 17.83 -1.38
N SER A 187 -7.94 16.61 -0.82
CA SER A 187 -6.86 15.65 -1.08
C SER A 187 -6.71 15.32 -2.58
N TRP A 188 -7.77 15.53 -3.36
CA TRP A 188 -7.75 15.41 -4.82
C TRP A 188 -6.91 16.48 -5.50
N ASP A 189 -6.90 17.71 -5.00
CA ASP A 189 -6.06 18.79 -5.54
C ASP A 189 -4.59 18.57 -5.20
N ALA A 190 -4.28 18.08 -3.99
CA ALA A 190 -2.92 17.69 -3.61
C ALA A 190 -2.38 16.56 -4.51
N LEU A 191 -3.23 15.60 -4.88
CA LEU A 191 -2.86 14.52 -5.80
C LEU A 191 -2.59 15.05 -7.22
N ARG A 192 -3.44 15.96 -7.72
CA ARG A 192 -3.30 16.58 -9.04
C ARG A 192 -2.03 17.43 -9.11
N GLN A 193 -1.81 18.27 -8.11
CA GLN A 193 -0.62 19.12 -8.00
C GLN A 193 0.67 18.27 -7.94
N LYS A 194 0.65 17.14 -7.22
CA LYS A 194 1.80 16.22 -7.18
C LYS A 194 2.09 15.59 -8.55
N HIS A 195 1.05 15.24 -9.30
CA HIS A 195 1.18 14.68 -10.64
C HIS A 195 1.66 15.70 -11.69
N GLU A 196 1.23 16.95 -11.57
CA GLU A 196 1.69 18.05 -12.42
C GLU A 196 3.14 18.44 -12.12
N SER A 197 3.52 18.48 -10.84
CA SER A 197 4.89 18.82 -10.40
C SER A 197 5.92 17.79 -10.88
N ALA A 198 5.61 16.50 -10.75
CA ALA A 198 6.49 15.42 -11.22
C ALA A 198 6.68 15.43 -12.75
N ARG A 199 5.66 15.89 -13.50
CA ARG A 199 5.71 15.96 -14.96
C ARG A 199 6.60 17.09 -15.45
N ILE A 200 6.60 18.25 -14.78
CA ILE A 200 7.42 19.40 -15.19
C ILE A 200 8.92 19.14 -14.96
N GLN A 201 9.29 18.45 -13.87
CA GLN A 201 10.70 18.11 -13.60
C GLN A 201 11.30 17.11 -14.62
N SER A 202 10.49 16.26 -15.25
CA SER A 202 10.97 15.29 -16.24
C SER A 202 11.29 15.86 -17.63
N CYS A 203 11.00 17.15 -17.87
CA CYS A 203 11.13 17.79 -19.17
C CYS A 203 12.20 18.90 -19.17
N VAL A 204 13.32 18.68 -18.48
CA VAL A 204 14.55 19.47 -18.68
C VAL A 204 15.45 18.65 -19.60
N PRO A 205 15.57 18.99 -20.89
CA PRO A 205 16.51 18.33 -21.79
C PRO A 205 17.93 18.71 -21.39
N ASP A 206 18.61 17.79 -20.72
CA ASP A 206 20.04 17.85 -20.43
C ASP A 206 20.77 17.80 -21.77
N THR A 207 21.16 18.98 -22.25
CA THR A 207 21.92 19.16 -23.48
C THR A 207 23.29 19.67 -23.05
N THR A 208 24.34 19.02 -23.55
CA THR A 208 25.78 19.13 -23.23
C THR A 208 26.21 18.01 -22.27
N VAL A 209 27.13 17.10 -22.63
CA VAL A 209 28.47 17.37 -23.15
C VAL A 209 28.94 16.26 -24.10
N ASP A 210 29.68 16.67 -25.13
CA ASP A 210 30.56 15.82 -25.95
C ASP A 210 31.44 14.93 -25.09
N ASP A 211 31.50 13.62 -25.37
CA ASP A 211 32.68 12.83 -25.03
C ASP A 211 33.13 11.96 -26.20
N VAL A 212 34.41 12.14 -26.49
CA VAL A 212 35.20 11.62 -27.58
C VAL A 212 35.79 10.31 -27.08
N ASN A 213 35.12 9.18 -27.31
CA ASN A 213 35.79 7.89 -27.46
C ASN A 213 34.82 6.84 -28.01
N GLY A 214 35.05 6.50 -29.28
CA GLY A 214 34.21 5.61 -30.08
C GLY A 214 34.29 4.15 -29.64
N GLU A 215 33.29 3.71 -28.90
CA GLU A 215 32.91 2.30 -28.76
C GLU A 215 31.37 2.19 -28.87
N PRO A 216 30.83 1.44 -29.86
CA PRO A 216 29.38 1.35 -30.06
C PRO A 216 28.76 0.38 -29.04
N VAL A 217 28.40 0.90 -27.87
CA VAL A 217 27.52 0.19 -26.94
C VAL A 217 26.14 0.05 -27.59
N ARG A 218 25.72 -1.19 -27.82
CA ARG A 218 24.41 -1.59 -28.34
C ARG A 218 23.32 -1.22 -27.32
N GLN A 219 22.97 0.06 -27.25
CA GLN A 219 21.84 0.55 -26.49
C GLN A 219 20.57 -0.07 -27.07
N VAL A 220 19.88 -0.86 -26.25
CA VAL A 220 18.48 -1.19 -26.48
C VAL A 220 17.75 0.14 -26.51
N LYS A 221 17.46 0.62 -27.72
CA LYS A 221 16.59 1.77 -27.99
C LYS A 221 15.22 1.40 -27.41
N ILE A 222 15.00 1.71 -26.14
CA ILE A 222 13.65 1.85 -25.60
C ILE A 222 13.12 3.06 -26.32
N GLU A 223 12.49 2.81 -27.46
CA GLU A 223 11.80 3.81 -28.25
C GLU A 223 10.61 4.25 -27.39
N VAL A 224 10.88 5.21 -26.49
CA VAL A 224 9.85 5.98 -25.81
C VAL A 224 9.17 6.73 -26.94
N MET A 225 8.14 6.12 -27.52
CA MET A 225 7.29 6.75 -28.51
C MET A 225 6.92 8.12 -27.95
N SER A 226 7.20 9.16 -28.71
CA SER A 226 6.92 10.51 -28.24
C SER A 226 5.42 10.59 -27.98
N ARG A 227 5.01 11.33 -26.95
CA ARG A 227 3.60 11.45 -26.59
C ARG A 227 2.72 11.90 -27.77
N SER A 228 3.29 12.64 -28.73
CA SER A 228 2.66 13.01 -30.00
C SER A 228 2.34 11.80 -30.88
N ASP A 229 3.19 10.78 -30.90
CA ASP A 229 2.99 9.57 -31.71
C ASP A 229 1.88 8.68 -31.12
N GLU A 230 1.80 8.59 -29.78
CA GLU A 230 0.69 7.89 -29.11
C GLU A 230 -0.64 8.61 -29.33
N GLN A 231 -0.65 9.94 -29.26
CA GLN A 231 -1.83 10.76 -29.52
C GLN A 231 -2.32 10.61 -30.97
N ALA A 232 -1.41 10.70 -31.94
CA ALA A 232 -1.73 10.51 -33.37
C ALA A 232 -2.28 9.10 -33.65
N LYS A 233 -1.76 8.08 -32.96
CA LYS A 233 -2.25 6.69 -33.08
C LYS A 233 -3.66 6.53 -32.50
N PHE A 234 -3.97 7.23 -31.42
CA PHE A 234 -5.32 7.25 -30.84
C PHE A 234 -6.33 7.94 -31.75
N ASP A 235 -5.97 9.11 -32.30
CA ASP A 235 -6.82 9.84 -33.24
C ASP A 235 -7.07 9.04 -34.52
N ALA A 236 -6.04 8.36 -35.04
CA ALA A 236 -6.17 7.48 -36.19
C ALA A 236 -7.12 6.28 -35.95
N LEU A 237 -7.21 5.78 -34.71
CA LEU A 237 -8.15 4.73 -34.33
C LEU A 237 -9.60 5.24 -34.32
N LEU A 238 -9.82 6.46 -33.81
CA LEU A 238 -11.14 7.11 -33.80
C LEU A 238 -11.64 7.44 -35.21
N ASP A 239 -10.77 7.93 -36.08
CA ASP A 239 -11.14 8.22 -37.47
C ASP A 239 -11.43 6.94 -38.26
N ARG A 240 -10.72 5.85 -37.96
CA ARG A 240 -11.02 4.52 -38.52
C ARG A 240 -12.40 4.02 -38.09
N GLU A 241 -12.78 4.21 -36.83
CA GLU A 241 -14.12 3.86 -36.34
C GLU A 241 -15.22 4.71 -36.99
N ARG A 242 -14.97 6.00 -37.20
CA ARG A 242 -15.90 6.92 -37.87
C ARG A 242 -16.10 6.61 -39.36
N ASN A 243 -15.09 6.09 -40.03
CA ASN A 243 -15.11 5.79 -41.47
C ASN A 243 -15.62 4.38 -41.82
N MET A 244 -16.03 3.56 -40.85
CA MET A 244 -16.59 2.21 -41.08
C MET A 244 -18.11 2.21 -41.34
N LYS A 245 -18.63 3.22 -42.05
CA LYS A 245 -20.06 3.32 -42.41
C LYS A 245 -20.36 2.88 -43.83
#